data_AF-A0A504YQE0-F1
#
_entry.id   AF-A0A504YQE0-F1
#
_cell.length_a   1.000
_cell.length_b   1.000
_cell.length_c   1.000
_cell.angle_alpha   90.00
_cell.angle_beta   90.00
_cell.angle_gamma   90.00
#
_symmetry.space_group_name_H-M   'P 1'
#
loop_
_entity.id
_entity.type
_entity.pdbx_description
1 polymer ?
#
loop_
_entity_poly.entity_id
_entity_poly.type
_entity_poly.pdbx_seq_one_letter_code
_entity_poly.pdbx_strand_id
1 'polypeptide(L)'
;MTAVSSVTTSVLIDSVFWQHLIWPEGIVFYYNAILNKSGQWGKSPFHWYFTSALPRALLATTAMLLCWFPFALRSLVLSWRGRPQIHFQPMSTGLVFVGLIFVSLYSVLPHKELRFIIYTVPVFNLAASVLWNFLEHSESRLRAVIRQKGNKNGRALSKKHSALRFCNWLCYAHLLMNLVGTAILLVAARKNYPGGHAMMRLNEVSSLIREPQIHICNLAAQTGVTRFLEEHENWTYNKTEGIENDVHLLDHSLFTHLISEIPTSVLQQQSDKFRPLFFVDGFDGITLQLNWTTVWQFIQFRTSPRLIVYERIK
;
A
#
# COMPACT_ATOMS: atom_id res chain seq x y z
N MET A 1 6.41 -7.70 -31.79
CA MET A 1 7.76 -8.16 -31.38
C MET A 1 7.89 -8.14 -29.87
N THR A 2 7.84 -6.97 -29.21
CA THR A 2 8.03 -6.84 -27.75
C THR A 2 6.98 -7.56 -26.90
N ALA A 3 5.70 -7.52 -27.26
CA ALA A 3 4.66 -8.23 -26.52
C ALA A 3 4.83 -9.75 -26.59
N VAL A 4 5.11 -10.28 -27.79
CA VAL A 4 5.37 -11.72 -27.99
C VAL A 4 6.61 -12.13 -27.21
N SER A 5 7.71 -11.39 -27.30
CA SER A 5 8.91 -11.70 -26.52
C SER A 5 8.65 -11.64 -25.01
N SER A 6 7.85 -10.69 -24.53
CA SER A 6 7.49 -10.60 -23.10
C SER A 6 6.69 -11.81 -22.64
N VAL A 7 5.66 -12.22 -23.41
CA VAL A 7 4.84 -13.38 -23.08
C VAL A 7 5.66 -14.67 -23.15
N THR A 8 6.48 -14.85 -24.19
CA THR A 8 7.36 -16.02 -24.30
C THR A 8 8.33 -16.10 -23.13
N THR A 9 8.97 -15.00 -22.75
CA THR A 9 9.88 -14.98 -21.59
C THR A 9 9.16 -15.29 -20.29
N SER A 10 7.97 -14.70 -20.06
CA SER A 10 7.13 -14.99 -18.88
C SER A 10 6.79 -16.47 -18.80
N VAL A 11 6.19 -17.02 -19.86
CA VAL A 11 5.82 -18.45 -19.92
C VAL A 11 7.02 -19.36 -19.67
N LEU A 12 8.17 -19.10 -20.28
CA LEU A 12 9.35 -19.95 -20.10
C LEU A 12 9.89 -19.90 -18.67
N ILE A 13 10.08 -18.70 -18.11
CA ILE A 13 10.62 -18.52 -16.76
C ILE A 13 9.65 -19.09 -15.72
N ASP A 14 8.37 -18.75 -15.81
CA ASP A 14 7.38 -19.21 -14.86
C ASP A 14 7.20 -20.72 -14.95
N SER A 15 7.24 -21.32 -16.14
CA SER A 15 7.16 -22.77 -16.27
C SER A 15 8.33 -23.50 -15.59
N VAL A 16 9.52 -22.89 -15.55
CA VAL A 16 10.65 -23.42 -14.78
C VAL A 16 10.37 -23.36 -13.27
N PHE A 17 9.87 -22.24 -12.75
CA PHE A 17 9.55 -22.12 -11.32
C PHE A 17 8.38 -23.00 -10.89
N TRP A 18 7.35 -23.12 -11.72
CA TRP A 18 6.13 -23.88 -11.44
C TRP A 18 6.26 -25.38 -11.78
N GLN A 19 7.36 -25.81 -12.40
CA GLN A 19 7.65 -27.20 -12.78
C GLN A 19 6.63 -27.80 -13.77
N HIS A 20 5.85 -26.96 -14.47
CA HIS A 20 4.95 -27.36 -15.54
C HIS A 20 4.69 -26.16 -16.46
N LEU A 21 4.28 -26.44 -17.70
CA LEU A 21 3.98 -25.37 -18.68
C LEU A 21 2.80 -24.53 -18.19
N ILE A 22 3.06 -23.25 -17.91
CA ILE A 22 2.05 -22.34 -17.40
C ILE A 22 2.19 -20.95 -18.05
N TRP A 23 1.05 -20.33 -18.32
CA TRP A 23 0.96 -18.90 -18.62
C TRP A 23 0.20 -18.21 -17.49
N PRO A 24 0.89 -17.74 -16.44
CA PRO A 24 0.22 -17.28 -15.22
C PRO A 24 -0.73 -16.12 -15.47
N GLU A 25 -0.35 -15.12 -16.26
CA GLU A 25 -1.19 -13.96 -16.52
C GLU A 25 -2.45 -14.33 -17.30
N GLY A 26 -2.35 -15.28 -18.24
CA GLY A 26 -3.49 -15.80 -18.99
C GLY A 26 -4.49 -16.54 -18.11
N ILE A 27 -4.00 -17.43 -17.23
CA ILE A 27 -4.84 -18.18 -16.29
C ILE A 27 -5.51 -17.25 -15.28
N VAL A 28 -4.75 -16.30 -14.73
CA VAL A 28 -5.26 -15.30 -13.78
C VAL A 28 -6.31 -14.40 -14.45
N PHE A 29 -6.07 -13.97 -15.69
CA PHE A 29 -7.06 -13.21 -16.46
C PHE A 29 -8.33 -14.02 -16.70
N TYR A 30 -8.21 -15.28 -17.12
CA TYR A 30 -9.36 -16.15 -17.33
C TYR A 30 -10.16 -16.35 -16.03
N TYR A 31 -9.49 -16.70 -14.94
CA TYR A 31 -10.13 -16.94 -13.65
C TYR A 31 -10.81 -15.69 -13.07
N ASN A 32 -10.15 -14.53 -13.15
CA ASN A 32 -10.66 -13.31 -12.53
C ASN A 32 -11.59 -12.50 -13.44
N ALA A 33 -11.21 -12.28 -14.70
CA ALA A 33 -11.97 -11.43 -15.62
C ALA A 33 -13.10 -12.19 -16.31
N ILE A 34 -12.87 -13.45 -16.72
CA ILE A 34 -13.87 -14.25 -17.46
C ILE A 34 -14.80 -15.00 -16.50
N LEU A 35 -14.25 -15.73 -15.51
CA LEU A 35 -15.06 -16.46 -14.54
C LEU A 35 -15.59 -15.57 -13.39
N ASN A 36 -15.20 -14.30 -13.33
CA ASN A 36 -15.63 -13.31 -12.35
C ASN A 36 -15.43 -13.74 -10.87
N LYS A 37 -14.43 -14.60 -10.62
CA LYS A 37 -14.15 -15.14 -9.28
C LYS A 37 -13.47 -14.13 -8.36
N SER A 38 -12.91 -13.06 -8.90
CA SER A 38 -12.29 -11.98 -8.11
C SER A 38 -13.26 -11.36 -7.11
N GLY A 39 -14.57 -11.38 -7.38
CA GLY A 39 -15.59 -10.88 -6.46
C GLY A 39 -15.74 -11.67 -5.15
N GLN A 40 -15.17 -12.87 -5.05
CA GLN A 40 -15.15 -13.67 -3.81
C GLN A 40 -14.24 -13.05 -2.74
N TRP A 41 -13.26 -12.24 -3.15
CA TRP A 41 -12.33 -11.54 -2.27
C TRP A 41 -12.82 -10.15 -1.86
N GLY A 42 -14.14 -9.95 -1.86
CA GLY A 42 -14.80 -8.69 -1.52
C GLY A 42 -14.98 -7.74 -2.71
N LYS A 43 -16.00 -6.88 -2.60
CA LYS A 43 -16.35 -5.88 -3.62
C LYS A 43 -16.32 -4.48 -3.02
N SER A 44 -15.85 -3.52 -3.82
CA SER A 44 -15.80 -2.11 -3.45
C SER A 44 -16.49 -1.25 -4.50
N PRO A 45 -17.12 -0.13 -4.11
CA PRO A 45 -17.84 0.74 -5.05
C PRO A 45 -16.90 1.28 -6.13
N PHE A 46 -17.46 1.64 -7.29
CA PHE A 46 -16.70 2.13 -8.45
C PHE A 46 -15.71 3.26 -8.08
N HIS A 47 -16.14 4.22 -7.27
CA HIS A 47 -15.35 5.39 -6.91
C HIS A 47 -14.26 5.14 -5.85
N TRP A 48 -14.14 3.92 -5.31
CA TRP A 48 -13.24 3.60 -4.18
C TRP A 48 -11.77 3.97 -4.44
N TYR A 49 -11.29 3.79 -5.68
CA TYR A 49 -9.91 4.18 -6.01
C TYR A 49 -9.69 5.69 -5.87
N PHE A 50 -10.66 6.51 -6.30
CA PHE A 50 -10.55 7.96 -6.25
C PHE A 50 -10.82 8.56 -4.86
N THR A 51 -11.72 7.95 -4.07
CA THR A 51 -12.10 8.50 -2.77
C THR A 51 -11.28 7.97 -1.60
N SER A 52 -10.76 6.75 -1.71
CA SER A 52 -10.06 6.08 -0.60
C SER A 52 -8.62 5.72 -0.96
N ALA A 53 -8.42 4.94 -2.02
CA ALA A 53 -7.11 4.33 -2.31
C ALA A 53 -6.05 5.38 -2.70
N LEU A 54 -6.35 6.22 -3.70
CA LEU A 54 -5.43 7.24 -4.18
C LEU A 54 -5.14 8.31 -3.14
N PRO A 55 -6.14 8.87 -2.42
CA PRO A 55 -5.86 9.85 -1.36
C PRO A 55 -4.96 9.30 -0.26
N ARG A 56 -5.11 8.03 0.13
CA ARG A 56 -4.26 7.38 1.13
C ARG A 56 -2.85 7.09 0.60
N ALA A 57 -2.72 6.72 -0.67
CA ALA A 57 -1.43 6.42 -1.29
C ALA A 57 -0.60 7.68 -1.60
N LEU A 58 -1.27 8.76 -2.01
CA LEU A 58 -0.64 10.01 -2.42
C LEU A 58 -0.56 11.05 -1.29
N LEU A 59 -1.35 10.88 -0.21
CA LEU A 59 -1.39 11.80 0.92
C LEU A 59 -1.55 13.25 0.44
N ALA A 60 -0.63 14.14 0.81
CA ALA A 60 -0.63 15.55 0.42
C ALA A 60 -0.51 15.75 -1.09
N THR A 61 0.11 14.81 -1.81
CA THR A 61 0.27 14.88 -3.28
C THR A 61 -1.08 14.90 -3.99
N THR A 62 -2.12 14.33 -3.39
CA THR A 62 -3.50 14.41 -3.92
C THR A 62 -3.94 15.86 -4.11
N ALA A 63 -3.65 16.75 -3.14
CA ALA A 63 -3.99 18.16 -3.24
C ALA A 63 -3.19 18.86 -4.35
N MET A 64 -1.89 18.55 -4.49
CA MET A 64 -1.07 19.06 -5.59
C MET A 64 -1.57 18.59 -6.95
N LEU A 65 -2.04 17.35 -7.06
CA LEU A 65 -2.63 16.81 -8.29
C LEU A 65 -3.94 17.54 -8.65
N LEU A 66 -4.78 17.86 -7.66
CA LEU A 66 -5.97 18.70 -7.86
C LEU A 66 -5.61 20.10 -8.35
N CYS A 67 -4.55 20.70 -7.79
CA CYS A 67 -4.02 21.97 -8.29
C CYS A 67 -3.42 21.85 -9.69
N TRP A 68 -2.86 20.70 -10.07
CA TRP A 68 -2.24 20.49 -11.38
C TRP A 68 -3.26 20.55 -12.54
N PHE A 69 -4.48 20.02 -12.36
CA PHE A 69 -5.53 19.99 -13.39
C PHE A 69 -5.83 21.35 -14.05
N PRO A 70 -6.10 22.46 -13.32
CA PRO A 70 -6.36 23.75 -13.96
C PRO A 70 -5.15 24.31 -14.71
N PHE A 71 -3.90 24.05 -14.26
CA PHE A 71 -2.70 24.46 -14.99
C PHE A 71 -2.52 23.65 -16.28
N ALA A 72 -2.74 22.33 -16.21
CA ALA A 72 -2.70 21.46 -17.38
C ALA A 72 -3.77 21.85 -18.41
N LEU A 73 -5.01 22.10 -17.98
CA LEU A 73 -6.11 22.53 -18.84
C LEU A 73 -5.82 23.89 -19.49
N ARG A 74 -5.35 24.87 -18.70
CA ARG A 74 -4.95 26.18 -19.22
C ARG A 74 -3.86 26.04 -20.29
N SER A 75 -2.85 25.21 -20.05
CA SER A 75 -1.78 24.97 -21.02
C SER A 75 -2.32 24.34 -22.30
N LEU A 76 -3.20 23.35 -22.19
CA LEU A 76 -3.81 22.69 -23.35
C LEU A 76 -4.62 23.67 -24.20
N VAL A 77 -5.46 24.51 -23.56
CA VAL A 77 -6.29 25.51 -24.26
C VAL A 77 -5.42 26.56 -24.96
N LEU A 78 -4.32 27.01 -24.34
CA LEU A 78 -3.42 28.00 -24.93
C LEU A 78 -2.60 27.42 -26.09
N SER A 79 -2.17 26.16 -25.96
CA SER A 79 -1.52 25.41 -27.04
C SER A 79 -2.44 25.24 -28.24
N TRP A 80 -3.69 24.84 -28.00
CA TRP A 80 -4.72 24.70 -29.03
C TRP A 80 -5.03 26.03 -29.75
N ARG A 81 -4.96 27.17 -29.05
CA ARG A 81 -5.11 28.51 -29.62
C ARG A 81 -3.87 29.05 -30.33
N GLY A 82 -2.84 28.23 -30.58
CA GLY A 82 -1.63 28.63 -31.30
C GLY A 82 -0.75 29.63 -30.55
N ARG A 83 -0.86 29.72 -29.21
CA ARG A 83 0.00 30.58 -28.37
C ARG A 83 0.98 29.73 -27.55
N PRO A 84 2.13 29.31 -28.13
CA PRO A 84 3.06 28.38 -27.50
C PRO A 84 3.89 28.97 -26.33
N GLN A 85 3.64 30.21 -25.90
CA GLN A 85 4.53 30.91 -24.96
C GLN A 85 4.50 30.40 -23.49
N ILE A 86 3.58 29.52 -23.11
CA ILE A 86 3.56 28.91 -21.77
C ILE A 86 3.97 27.44 -21.88
N HIS A 87 5.27 27.16 -21.75
CA HIS A 87 5.79 25.80 -21.66
C HIS A 87 5.42 25.16 -20.31
N PHE A 88 4.19 24.66 -20.17
CA PHE A 88 3.91 23.57 -19.26
C PHE A 88 4.16 22.26 -20.02
N GLN A 89 5.02 21.39 -19.48
CA GLN A 89 5.57 20.25 -20.24
C GLN A 89 4.45 19.31 -20.75
N PRO A 90 4.26 19.17 -22.08
CA PRO A 90 3.18 18.36 -22.64
C PRO A 90 3.41 16.85 -22.46
N MET A 91 4.68 16.42 -22.38
CA MET A 91 5.05 15.00 -22.26
C MET A 91 4.60 14.39 -20.92
N SER A 92 4.72 15.13 -19.81
CA SER A 92 4.23 14.69 -18.49
C SER A 92 2.71 14.63 -18.43
N THR A 93 2.02 15.52 -19.15
CA THR A 93 0.55 15.57 -19.18
C THR A 93 -0.06 14.32 -19.80
N GLY A 94 0.54 13.81 -20.90
CA GLY A 94 0.10 12.55 -21.52
C GLY A 94 0.18 11.36 -20.56
N LEU A 95 1.29 11.22 -19.82
CA LEU A 95 1.48 10.13 -18.86
C LEU A 95 0.44 10.17 -17.72
N VAL A 96 0.14 11.35 -17.20
CA VAL A 96 -0.86 11.53 -16.14
C VAL A 96 -2.25 11.13 -16.62
N PHE A 97 -2.63 11.51 -17.85
CA PHE A 97 -3.89 11.07 -18.44
C PHE A 97 -3.95 9.56 -18.66
N VAL A 98 -2.86 8.94 -19.12
CA VAL A 98 -2.78 7.47 -19.21
C VAL A 98 -2.99 6.84 -17.83
N GLY A 99 -2.37 7.38 -16.79
CA GLY A 99 -2.57 6.93 -15.42
C GLY A 99 -4.03 7.08 -14.94
N LEU A 100 -4.68 8.20 -15.22
CA LEU A 100 -6.09 8.44 -14.87
C LEU A 100 -7.04 7.49 -15.63
N ILE A 101 -6.81 7.29 -16.92
CA ILE A 101 -7.58 6.33 -17.74
C ILE A 101 -7.40 4.92 -17.18
N PHE A 102 -6.16 4.53 -16.87
CA PHE A 102 -5.86 3.23 -16.27
C PHE A 102 -6.62 3.01 -14.95
N VAL A 103 -6.58 3.96 -14.02
CA VAL A 103 -7.36 3.88 -12.77
C VAL A 103 -8.87 3.82 -13.04
N SER A 104 -9.35 4.56 -14.04
CA SER A 104 -10.77 4.59 -14.39
C SER A 104 -11.25 3.25 -14.96
N LEU A 105 -10.44 2.60 -15.79
CA LEU A 105 -10.72 1.25 -16.31
C LEU A 105 -10.74 0.22 -15.17
N TYR A 106 -9.74 0.25 -14.28
CA TYR A 106 -9.71 -0.63 -13.11
C TYR A 106 -10.86 -0.35 -12.12
N SER A 107 -11.36 0.89 -12.06
CA SER A 107 -12.51 1.25 -11.21
C SER A 107 -13.80 0.49 -11.58
N VAL A 108 -13.93 0.06 -12.85
CA VAL A 108 -15.07 -0.73 -13.34
C VAL A 108 -15.10 -2.14 -12.71
N LEU A 109 -13.95 -2.69 -12.34
CA LEU A 109 -13.87 -4.04 -11.79
C LEU A 109 -14.48 -4.11 -10.37
N PRO A 110 -15.31 -5.12 -10.05
CA PRO A 110 -15.97 -5.21 -8.74
C PRO A 110 -14.99 -5.33 -7.58
N HIS A 111 -13.95 -6.15 -7.75
CA HIS A 111 -12.89 -6.35 -6.78
C HIS A 111 -11.77 -5.32 -7.00
N LYS A 112 -11.31 -4.72 -5.90
CA LYS A 112 -10.35 -3.61 -5.95
C LYS A 112 -9.31 -3.78 -4.86
N GLU A 113 -8.06 -3.57 -5.25
CA GLU A 113 -6.92 -3.62 -4.34
C GLU A 113 -5.93 -2.53 -4.73
N LEU A 114 -5.26 -1.93 -3.74
CA LEU A 114 -4.30 -0.86 -4.00
C LEU A 114 -3.17 -1.29 -4.93
N ARG A 115 -2.74 -2.56 -4.84
CA ARG A 115 -1.64 -3.11 -5.66
C ARG A 115 -1.90 -3.07 -7.16
N PHE A 116 -3.17 -3.07 -7.59
CA PHE A 116 -3.49 -3.01 -9.02
C PHE A 116 -3.19 -1.63 -9.63
N ILE A 117 -3.30 -0.56 -8.84
CA ILE A 117 -3.11 0.81 -9.31
C ILE A 117 -1.80 1.45 -8.83
N ILE A 118 -0.97 0.73 -8.07
CA ILE A 118 0.22 1.27 -7.41
C ILE A 118 1.22 1.89 -8.41
N TYR A 119 1.25 1.40 -9.65
CA TYR A 119 2.09 1.90 -10.74
C TYR A 119 1.77 3.34 -11.15
N THR A 120 0.59 3.85 -10.78
CA THR A 120 0.20 5.24 -11.06
C THR A 120 0.76 6.23 -10.04
N VAL A 121 1.17 5.76 -8.86
CA VAL A 121 1.70 6.62 -7.79
C VAL A 121 2.93 7.42 -8.23
N PRO A 122 3.97 6.81 -8.86
CA PRO A 122 5.11 7.57 -9.38
C PRO A 122 4.70 8.59 -10.45
N VAL A 123 3.75 8.26 -11.31
CA VAL A 123 3.25 9.15 -12.37
C VAL A 123 2.56 10.39 -11.78
N PHE A 124 1.75 10.21 -10.73
CA PHE A 124 1.10 11.32 -10.04
C PHE A 124 2.07 12.17 -9.20
N ASN A 125 3.10 11.56 -8.62
CA ASN A 125 4.19 12.31 -7.98
C ASN A 125 4.97 13.16 -9.00
N LEU A 126 5.18 12.64 -10.23
CA LEU A 126 5.79 13.41 -11.33
C LEU A 126 4.90 14.61 -11.73
N ALA A 127 3.58 14.46 -11.74
CA ALA A 127 2.68 15.60 -11.97
C ALA A 127 2.89 16.72 -10.94
N ALA A 128 2.99 16.37 -9.66
CA ALA A 128 3.24 17.32 -8.60
C ALA A 128 4.61 17.99 -8.73
N SER A 129 5.66 17.25 -9.12
CA SER A 129 6.99 17.84 -9.33
C SER A 129 7.02 18.80 -10.53
N VAL A 130 6.28 18.50 -11.61
CA VAL A 130 6.16 19.40 -12.76
C VAL A 130 5.42 20.68 -12.39
N LEU A 131 4.33 20.58 -11.61
CA LEU A 131 3.62 21.76 -11.09
C LEU A 131 4.56 22.64 -10.26
N TRP A 132 5.30 22.03 -9.34
CA TRP A 132 6.23 22.76 -8.49
C TRP A 132 7.35 23.42 -9.31
N ASN A 133 7.99 22.68 -10.20
CA ASN A 133 9.02 23.22 -11.09
C ASN A 133 8.51 24.44 -11.89
N PHE A 134 7.26 24.37 -12.37
CA PHE A 134 6.61 25.50 -13.05
C PHE A 134 6.42 26.72 -12.13
N LEU A 135 5.98 26.52 -10.89
CA LEU A 135 5.79 27.61 -9.91
C LEU A 135 7.12 28.27 -9.52
N GLU A 136 8.18 27.49 -9.33
CA GLU A 136 9.52 27.97 -9.00
C GLU A 136 10.15 28.79 -10.14
N HIS A 137 10.04 28.27 -11.37
CA HIS A 137 10.48 29.01 -12.57
C HIS A 137 9.67 30.30 -12.76
N SER A 138 8.38 30.27 -12.49
CA SER A 138 7.50 31.45 -12.58
C SER A 138 7.86 32.52 -11.55
N GLU A 139 8.18 32.12 -10.31
CA GLU A 139 8.65 33.05 -9.27
C GLU A 139 10.00 33.67 -9.67
N SER A 140 10.96 32.84 -10.09
CA SER A 140 12.31 33.28 -10.47
C SER A 140 12.29 34.28 -11.63
N ARG A 141 11.47 34.03 -12.66
CA ARG A 141 11.25 34.97 -13.77
C ARG A 141 10.63 36.27 -13.31
N LEU A 142 9.61 36.22 -12.44
CA LEU A 142 8.96 37.43 -11.94
C LEU A 142 9.92 38.26 -11.08
N ARG A 143 10.76 37.61 -10.25
CA ARG A 143 11.81 38.25 -9.46
C ARG A 143 12.83 38.98 -10.34
N ALA A 144 13.25 38.37 -11.43
CA ALA A 144 14.14 38.99 -12.42
C ALA A 144 13.50 40.23 -13.08
N VAL A 145 12.22 40.15 -13.46
CA VAL A 145 11.47 41.29 -14.05
C VAL A 145 11.32 42.43 -13.04
N ILE A 146 10.99 42.14 -11.78
CA ILE A 146 10.89 43.16 -10.72
C ILE A 146 12.22 43.89 -10.53
N ARG A 147 13.33 43.15 -10.54
CA ARG A 147 14.69 43.74 -10.45
C ARG A 147 15.01 44.66 -11.62
N GLN A 148 14.56 44.33 -12.84
CA GLN A 148 14.82 45.14 -14.03
C GLN A 148 13.90 46.37 -14.18
N LYS A 149 12.60 46.27 -13.85
CA LYS A 149 11.60 47.30 -14.20
C LYS A 149 11.51 48.51 -13.26
N GLY A 150 12.12 48.48 -12.07
CA GLY A 150 12.03 49.60 -11.11
C GLY A 150 10.59 49.96 -10.69
N ASN A 151 10.44 51.00 -9.86
CA ASN A 151 9.25 51.25 -9.03
C ASN A 151 7.94 51.62 -9.78
N LYS A 152 7.93 51.71 -11.12
CA LYS A 152 6.81 52.27 -11.90
C LYS A 152 5.52 51.41 -11.93
N ASN A 153 5.58 50.13 -11.53
CA ASN A 153 4.43 49.23 -11.36
C ASN A 153 4.59 48.27 -10.15
N GLY A 154 5.32 48.70 -9.11
CA GLY A 154 5.83 47.82 -8.05
C GLY A 154 4.78 47.08 -7.21
N ARG A 155 3.63 47.71 -6.92
CA ARG A 155 2.61 47.12 -6.02
C ARG A 155 1.94 45.86 -6.59
N ALA A 156 1.52 45.87 -7.85
CA ALA A 156 0.84 44.72 -8.47
C ALA A 156 1.80 43.54 -8.70
N LEU A 157 3.03 43.82 -9.17
CA LEU A 157 4.04 42.80 -9.35
C LEU A 157 4.50 42.22 -7.99
N SER A 158 4.62 43.05 -6.96
CA SER A 158 4.97 42.62 -5.59
C SER A 158 3.90 41.69 -4.99
N LYS A 159 2.60 42.02 -5.13
CA LYS A 159 1.51 41.12 -4.72
C LYS A 159 1.58 39.76 -5.44
N LYS A 160 1.81 39.77 -6.76
CA LYS A 160 1.95 38.53 -7.55
C LYS A 160 3.17 37.71 -7.11
N HIS A 161 4.30 38.35 -6.81
CA HIS A 161 5.49 37.69 -6.31
C HIS A 161 5.26 37.08 -4.92
N SER A 162 4.61 37.80 -4.01
CA SER A 162 4.24 37.27 -2.70
C SER A 162 3.31 36.05 -2.80
N ALA A 163 2.36 36.07 -3.75
CA ALA A 163 1.47 34.94 -4.00
C ALA A 163 2.24 33.71 -4.51
N LEU A 164 3.14 33.86 -5.49
CA LEU A 164 3.97 32.75 -5.99
C LEU A 164 4.90 32.20 -4.92
N ARG A 165 5.52 33.06 -4.10
CA ARG A 165 6.35 32.66 -2.97
C ARG A 165 5.56 31.84 -1.95
N PHE A 166 4.31 32.23 -1.68
CA PHE A 166 3.42 31.45 -0.82
C PHE A 166 3.07 30.09 -1.44
N CYS A 167 2.76 30.02 -2.74
CA CYS A 167 2.54 28.74 -3.43
C CYS A 167 3.77 27.82 -3.37
N ASN A 168 4.99 28.34 -3.57
CA ASN A 168 6.21 27.54 -3.45
C ASN A 168 6.42 27.06 -2.01
N TRP A 169 6.14 27.89 -0.99
CA TRP A 169 6.16 27.47 0.40
C TRP A 169 5.18 26.32 0.69
N LEU A 170 3.99 26.34 0.08
CA LEU A 170 3.04 25.22 0.16
C LEU A 170 3.59 23.94 -0.48
N CYS A 171 4.38 24.02 -1.56
CA CYS A 171 5.05 22.85 -2.14
C CYS A 171 6.11 22.26 -1.19
N TYR A 172 6.89 23.10 -0.51
CA TYR A 172 7.82 22.63 0.53
C TYR A 172 7.08 22.02 1.73
N ALA A 173 5.98 22.64 2.16
CA ALA A 173 5.14 22.10 3.23
C ALA A 173 4.50 20.75 2.84
N HIS A 174 4.11 20.59 1.58
CA HIS A 174 3.63 19.31 1.01
C HIS A 174 4.68 18.20 1.15
N LEU A 175 5.94 18.45 0.80
CA LEU A 175 7.01 17.46 0.97
C LEU A 175 7.17 17.04 2.42
N LEU A 176 7.23 18.02 3.34
CA LEU A 176 7.39 17.75 4.76
C LEU A 176 6.20 16.95 5.31
N MET A 177 4.97 17.31 4.92
CA MET A 177 3.76 16.62 5.35
C MET A 177 3.74 15.17 4.83
N ASN A 178 4.15 14.92 3.59
CA ASN A 178 4.30 13.58 3.07
C ASN A 178 5.38 12.79 3.80
N LEU A 179 6.55 13.38 4.09
CA LEU A 179 7.62 12.72 4.84
C LEU A 179 7.14 12.28 6.22
N VAL A 180 6.50 13.19 6.97
CA VAL A 180 5.95 12.90 8.29
C VAL A 180 4.83 11.85 8.21
N GLY A 181 3.92 11.99 7.24
CA GLY A 181 2.85 11.02 7.01
C GLY A 181 3.37 9.63 6.66
N THR A 182 4.37 9.53 5.79
CA THR A 182 5.03 8.26 5.45
C THR A 182 5.74 7.66 6.66
N ALA A 183 6.40 8.45 7.51
CA ALA A 183 7.02 7.95 8.73
C ALA A 183 5.98 7.38 9.72
N ILE A 184 4.85 8.06 9.90
CA ILE A 184 3.73 7.58 10.73
C ILE A 184 3.16 6.27 10.16
N LEU A 185 2.91 6.22 8.85
CA LEU A 185 2.38 5.03 8.19
C LEU A 185 3.38 3.87 8.19
N LEU A 186 4.69 4.14 8.14
CA LEU A 186 5.74 3.13 8.28
C LEU A 186 5.71 2.49 9.67
N VAL A 187 5.54 3.31 10.72
CA VAL A 187 5.38 2.85 12.10
C VAL A 187 4.09 2.04 12.29
N ALA A 188 3.01 2.35 11.56
CA ALA A 188 1.82 1.50 11.52
C ALA A 188 2.08 0.19 10.75
N ALA A 189 2.71 0.28 9.57
CA ALA A 189 2.94 -0.85 8.68
C ALA A 189 3.79 -1.95 9.33
N ARG A 190 4.81 -1.59 10.13
CA ARG A 190 5.61 -2.59 10.87
C ARG A 190 4.77 -3.47 11.81
N LYS A 191 3.62 -2.96 12.28
CA LYS A 191 2.70 -3.66 13.19
C LYS A 191 1.64 -4.50 12.43
N ASN A 192 1.62 -4.47 11.10
CA ASN A 192 0.74 -5.28 10.25
C ASN A 192 1.31 -6.68 9.93
N TYR A 193 2.39 -7.11 10.59
CA TYR A 193 3.01 -8.42 10.37
C TYR A 193 2.97 -9.35 11.61
N PRO A 194 1.80 -9.59 12.22
CA PRO A 194 1.70 -10.47 13.38
C PRO A 194 2.14 -11.91 13.07
N GLY A 195 1.95 -12.44 11.87
CA GLY A 195 2.42 -13.78 11.50
C GLY A 195 3.94 -13.93 11.59
N GLY A 196 4.69 -12.94 11.08
CA GLY A 196 6.14 -12.92 11.22
C GLY A 196 6.60 -12.86 12.68
N HIS A 197 5.94 -12.01 13.48
CA HIS A 197 6.20 -11.94 14.93
C HIS A 197 5.87 -13.25 15.66
N ALA A 198 4.80 -13.93 15.27
CA ALA A 198 4.43 -15.22 15.85
C ALA A 198 5.52 -16.26 15.63
N MET A 199 6.06 -16.35 14.42
CA MET A 199 7.14 -17.27 14.07
C MET A 199 8.45 -16.95 14.78
N MET A 200 8.88 -15.69 14.77
CA MET A 200 10.11 -15.28 15.47
C MET A 200 10.03 -15.63 16.96
N ARG A 201 8.90 -15.33 17.60
CA ARG A 201 8.71 -15.64 19.02
C ARG A 201 8.60 -17.13 19.28
N LEU A 202 8.06 -17.90 18.34
CA LEU A 202 7.99 -19.36 18.43
C LEU A 202 9.39 -19.97 18.39
N ASN A 203 10.29 -19.49 17.51
CA ASN A 203 11.70 -19.93 17.45
C ASN A 203 12.45 -19.72 18.78
N GLU A 204 12.09 -18.68 19.56
CA GLU A 204 12.68 -18.41 20.87
C GLU A 204 12.19 -19.35 21.99
N VAL A 205 11.14 -20.16 21.74
CA VAL A 205 10.58 -21.07 22.75
C VAL A 205 11.45 -22.31 22.90
N SER A 206 12.30 -22.30 23.94
CA SER A 206 13.29 -23.34 24.24
C SER A 206 12.71 -24.74 24.53
N SER A 207 11.40 -24.88 24.76
CA SER A 207 10.74 -26.18 25.01
C SER A 207 10.40 -26.99 23.75
N LEU A 208 10.62 -26.46 22.54
CA LEU A 208 10.29 -27.08 21.25
C LEU A 208 11.30 -28.14 20.76
N ILE A 209 11.78 -29.00 21.65
CA ILE A 209 13.04 -29.74 21.46
C ILE A 209 12.93 -30.99 20.55
N ARG A 210 11.74 -31.49 20.20
CA ARG A 210 11.61 -32.80 19.52
C ARG A 210 10.70 -32.82 18.29
N GLU A 211 10.98 -31.96 17.32
CA GLU A 211 10.33 -31.96 15.98
C GLU A 211 8.87 -31.49 16.00
N PRO A 212 8.61 -30.20 16.33
CA PRO A 212 7.27 -29.67 16.32
C PRO A 212 6.67 -29.69 14.91
N GLN A 213 5.42 -30.15 14.84
CA GLN A 213 4.57 -29.95 13.68
C GLN A 213 3.69 -28.71 13.92
N ILE A 214 3.90 -27.68 13.10
CA ILE A 214 3.30 -26.35 13.26
C ILE A 214 2.30 -26.12 12.14
N HIS A 215 1.05 -25.89 12.52
CA HIS A 215 0.05 -25.40 11.59
C HIS A 215 0.10 -23.88 11.45
N ILE A 216 0.01 -23.38 10.21
CA ILE A 216 0.02 -21.95 9.89
C ILE A 216 -1.31 -21.58 9.24
N CYS A 217 -2.09 -20.74 9.92
CA CYS A 217 -3.34 -20.20 9.37
C CYS A 217 -3.11 -19.22 8.21
N ASN A 218 -4.20 -18.89 7.51
CA ASN A 218 -4.15 -17.99 6.36
C ASN A 218 -3.69 -16.58 6.73
N LEU A 219 -4.19 -15.98 7.82
CA LEU A 219 -3.74 -14.66 8.25
C LEU A 219 -2.25 -14.66 8.62
N ALA A 220 -1.75 -15.70 9.29
CA ALA A 220 -0.34 -15.81 9.62
C ALA A 220 0.53 -15.86 8.35
N ALA A 221 0.16 -16.70 7.39
CA ALA A 221 0.83 -16.79 6.09
C ALA A 221 0.81 -15.45 5.33
N GLN A 222 -0.29 -14.69 5.39
CA GLN A 222 -0.41 -13.39 4.74
C GLN A 222 0.33 -12.25 5.47
N THR A 223 0.64 -12.43 6.75
CA THR A 223 1.22 -11.39 7.63
C THR A 223 2.63 -11.69 8.09
N GLY A 224 3.40 -12.43 7.28
CA GLY A 224 4.85 -12.50 7.42
C GLY A 224 5.42 -13.85 7.84
N VAL A 225 4.62 -14.91 7.95
CA VAL A 225 5.18 -16.27 8.01
C VAL A 225 5.78 -16.61 6.64
N THR A 226 7.11 -16.74 6.60
CA THR A 226 7.86 -17.07 5.38
C THR A 226 8.95 -18.09 5.68
N ARG A 227 9.44 -18.77 4.63
CA ARG A 227 10.53 -19.75 4.76
C ARG A 227 11.85 -19.14 5.30
N PHE A 228 12.05 -17.83 5.18
CA PHE A 228 13.23 -17.16 5.73
C PHE A 228 13.23 -17.12 7.27
N LEU A 229 12.10 -17.39 7.91
CA LEU A 229 11.97 -17.47 9.37
C LEU A 229 12.10 -18.91 9.90
N GLU A 230 12.35 -19.89 9.02
CA GLU A 230 12.59 -21.28 9.40
C GLU A 230 14.04 -21.39 9.91
N GLU A 231 14.22 -21.30 11.23
CA GLU A 231 15.53 -21.39 11.88
C GLU A 231 15.94 -22.84 12.21
N HIS A 232 14.98 -23.76 12.20
CA HIS A 232 15.14 -25.12 12.66
C HIS A 232 14.76 -26.13 11.57
N GLU A 233 15.75 -26.89 11.06
CA GLU A 233 15.54 -27.88 9.99
C GLU A 233 14.62 -29.05 10.40
N ASN A 234 14.50 -29.30 11.70
CA ASN A 234 13.71 -30.39 12.25
C ASN A 234 12.24 -30.03 12.50
N TRP A 235 11.81 -28.81 12.13
CA TRP A 235 10.43 -28.37 12.27
C TRP A 235 9.65 -28.69 11.00
N THR A 236 8.41 -29.16 11.16
CA THR A 236 7.52 -29.41 10.02
C THR A 236 6.42 -28.37 10.01
N TYR A 237 6.38 -27.56 8.95
CA TYR A 237 5.37 -26.52 8.75
C TYR A 237 4.28 -27.01 7.80
N ASN A 238 3.02 -26.76 8.17
CA ASN A 238 1.88 -27.19 7.40
C ASN A 238 0.84 -26.07 7.27
N LYS A 239 0.54 -25.70 6.02
CA LYS A 239 -0.45 -24.67 5.66
C LYS A 239 -1.65 -25.28 4.93
N THR A 240 -2.10 -26.46 5.33
CA THR A 240 -3.34 -27.04 4.79
C THR A 240 -4.51 -26.11 5.12
N GLU A 241 -5.05 -25.46 4.11
CA GLU A 241 -6.14 -24.52 4.27
C GLU A 241 -7.44 -25.23 4.69
N GLY A 242 -8.24 -24.57 5.53
CA GLY A 242 -9.57 -25.06 5.93
C GLY A 242 -9.58 -26.06 7.08
N ILE A 243 -8.43 -26.53 7.57
CA ILE A 243 -8.38 -27.44 8.74
C ILE A 243 -8.89 -26.77 10.02
N GLU A 244 -8.72 -25.46 10.14
CA GLU A 244 -9.20 -24.65 11.26
C GLU A 244 -10.72 -24.54 11.35
N ASN A 245 -11.43 -24.84 10.25
CA ASN A 245 -12.89 -24.81 10.23
C ASN A 245 -13.50 -26.06 10.88
N ASP A 246 -12.70 -27.11 11.11
CA ASP A 246 -13.14 -28.38 11.67
C ASP A 246 -12.21 -28.79 12.82
N VAL A 247 -12.65 -28.49 14.05
CA VAL A 247 -11.91 -28.81 15.26
C VAL A 247 -11.70 -30.32 15.43
N HIS A 248 -12.60 -31.15 14.90
CA HIS A 248 -12.42 -32.60 14.94
C HIS A 248 -11.21 -33.03 14.12
N LEU A 249 -10.98 -32.42 12.95
CA LEU A 249 -9.77 -32.66 12.15
C LEU A 249 -8.51 -32.12 12.83
N LEU A 250 -8.58 -30.96 13.49
CA LEU A 250 -7.47 -30.44 14.30
C LEU A 250 -7.09 -31.40 15.43
N ASP A 251 -8.08 -31.97 16.12
CA ASP A 251 -7.85 -32.90 17.23
C ASP A 251 -7.20 -34.21 16.83
N HIS A 252 -7.53 -34.71 15.63
CA HIS A 252 -6.94 -35.92 15.05
C HIS A 252 -5.64 -35.66 14.28
N SER A 253 -5.30 -34.39 14.03
CA SER A 253 -4.04 -34.02 13.41
C SER A 253 -2.84 -34.33 14.32
N LEU A 254 -1.65 -34.36 13.72
CA LEU A 254 -0.38 -34.51 14.43
C LEU A 254 0.22 -33.15 14.85
N PHE A 255 -0.52 -32.04 14.69
CA PHE A 255 0.00 -30.70 14.98
C PHE A 255 0.26 -30.53 16.47
N THR A 256 1.52 -30.29 16.81
CA THR A 256 1.95 -29.96 18.17
C THR A 256 1.65 -28.50 18.51
N HIS A 257 1.70 -27.61 17.51
CA HIS A 257 1.51 -26.18 17.68
C HIS A 257 0.63 -25.62 16.57
N LEU A 258 -0.17 -24.62 16.89
CA LEU A 258 -1.04 -23.93 15.94
C LEU A 258 -0.76 -22.43 16.01
N ILE A 259 -0.49 -21.80 14.88
CA ILE A 259 -0.59 -20.34 14.75
C ILE A 259 -1.96 -20.08 14.13
N SER A 260 -2.90 -19.59 14.93
CA SER A 260 -4.33 -19.61 14.59
C SER A 260 -5.03 -18.27 14.81
N GLU A 261 -6.08 -18.04 14.04
CA GLU A 261 -7.04 -16.94 14.19
C GLU A 261 -8.19 -17.29 15.16
N ILE A 262 -8.33 -18.58 15.52
CA ILE A 262 -9.45 -19.06 16.35
C ILE A 262 -9.32 -18.46 17.75
N PRO A 263 -10.36 -17.75 18.26
CA PRO A 263 -10.36 -17.24 19.62
C PRO A 263 -10.29 -18.37 20.65
N THR A 264 -9.57 -18.15 21.74
CA THR A 264 -9.36 -19.16 22.78
C THR A 264 -10.67 -19.69 23.37
N SER A 265 -11.68 -18.83 23.54
CA SER A 265 -12.99 -19.22 24.03
C SER A 265 -13.71 -20.20 23.10
N VAL A 266 -13.52 -20.09 21.78
CA VAL A 266 -14.13 -20.98 20.80
C VAL A 266 -13.39 -22.30 20.75
N LEU A 267 -12.06 -22.26 20.70
CA LEU A 267 -11.26 -23.48 20.64
C LEU A 267 -11.44 -24.34 21.89
N GLN A 268 -11.42 -23.74 23.08
CA GLN A 268 -11.61 -24.44 24.35
C GLN A 268 -13.03 -24.99 24.57
N GLN A 269 -14.04 -24.46 23.86
CA GLN A 269 -15.39 -25.05 23.90
C GLN A 269 -15.49 -26.33 23.08
N GLN A 270 -14.59 -26.52 22.11
CA GLN A 270 -14.66 -27.59 21.12
C GLN A 270 -13.50 -28.61 21.25
N SER A 271 -12.41 -28.23 21.89
CA SER A 271 -11.23 -29.07 22.14
C SER A 271 -10.52 -28.68 23.42
N ASP A 272 -10.27 -29.68 24.27
CA ASP A 272 -9.42 -29.55 25.46
C ASP A 272 -7.94 -29.85 25.16
N LYS A 273 -7.60 -30.18 23.91
CA LYS A 273 -6.25 -30.62 23.53
C LYS A 273 -5.28 -29.47 23.29
N PHE A 274 -5.74 -28.22 23.22
CA PHE A 274 -4.88 -27.08 22.90
C PHE A 274 -4.99 -25.99 23.96
N ARG A 275 -3.83 -25.53 24.46
CA ARG A 275 -3.74 -24.37 25.35
C ARG A 275 -3.09 -23.19 24.64
N PRO A 276 -3.52 -21.95 24.92
CA PRO A 276 -2.84 -20.76 24.40
C PRO A 276 -1.46 -20.64 25.05
N LEU A 277 -0.42 -20.53 24.22
CA LEU A 277 0.96 -20.30 24.64
C LEU A 277 1.23 -18.79 24.76
N PHE A 278 0.91 -18.01 23.72
CA PHE A 278 0.96 -16.55 23.74
C PHE A 278 0.07 -15.92 22.67
N PHE A 279 -0.24 -14.63 22.88
CA PHE A 279 -0.99 -13.80 21.95
C PHE A 279 -0.05 -12.93 21.14
N VAL A 280 -0.40 -12.70 19.87
CA VAL A 280 0.34 -11.80 18.99
C VAL A 280 -0.58 -10.70 18.48
N ASP A 281 -0.21 -9.48 18.86
CA ASP A 281 -0.96 -8.31 18.49
C ASP A 281 -0.64 -7.86 17.07
N GLY A 282 -1.67 -7.46 16.34
CA GLY A 282 -1.56 -6.72 15.09
C GLY A 282 -2.06 -5.29 15.24
N PHE A 283 -1.77 -4.45 14.25
CA PHE A 283 -2.29 -3.10 14.18
C PHE A 283 -3.83 -3.08 14.13
N ASP A 284 -4.42 -2.16 14.87
CA ASP A 284 -5.88 -1.98 14.95
C ASP A 284 -6.31 -0.58 14.48
N GLY A 285 -5.56 0.46 14.87
CA GLY A 285 -5.84 1.81 14.41
C GLY A 285 -4.93 2.86 15.03
N ILE A 286 -5.14 4.11 14.62
CA ILE A 286 -4.44 5.27 15.16
C ILE A 286 -5.43 6.11 15.95
N THR A 287 -5.07 6.47 17.18
CA THR A 287 -5.83 7.41 18.00
C THR A 287 -5.01 8.68 18.20
N LEU A 288 -5.65 9.82 17.95
CA LEU A 288 -5.07 11.12 18.18
C LEU A 288 -5.50 11.58 19.58
N GLN A 289 -4.56 11.70 20.50
CA GLN A 289 -4.81 12.25 21.83
C GLN A 289 -4.23 13.66 21.89
N LEU A 290 -5.09 14.68 21.89
CA LEU A 290 -4.69 16.04 22.21
C LEU A 290 -4.46 16.12 23.72
N ASN A 291 -3.21 15.99 24.17
CA ASN A 291 -2.84 16.28 25.54
C ASN A 291 -1.80 17.40 25.56
N TRP A 292 -2.18 18.56 26.10
CA TRP A 292 -1.35 19.78 26.09
C TRP A 292 -0.09 19.66 26.96
N THR A 293 -0.01 18.66 27.83
CA THR A 293 1.14 18.37 28.69
C THR A 293 2.20 17.49 28.03
N THR A 294 1.83 16.69 27.01
CA THR A 294 2.74 15.76 26.34
C THR A 294 2.53 15.79 24.83
N VAL A 295 2.95 16.89 24.19
CA VAL A 295 2.81 17.10 22.73
C VAL A 295 3.43 15.95 21.91
N TRP A 296 4.44 15.26 22.44
CA TRP A 296 5.11 14.13 21.79
C TRP A 296 4.29 12.82 21.78
N GLN A 297 3.23 12.70 22.58
CA GLN A 297 2.33 11.54 22.62
C GLN A 297 1.04 11.73 21.80
N PHE A 298 1.06 12.66 20.84
CA PHE A 298 -0.11 13.01 20.05
C PHE A 298 -0.71 11.83 19.25
N ILE A 299 0.15 10.90 18.81
CA ILE A 299 -0.23 9.76 17.98
C ILE A 299 0.02 8.47 18.76
N GLN A 300 -1.05 7.76 19.09
CA GLN A 300 -0.97 6.42 19.69
C GLN A 300 -1.44 5.37 18.68
N PHE A 301 -0.62 4.34 18.49
CA PHE A 301 -0.95 3.18 17.68
C PHE A 301 -1.61 2.15 18.57
N ARG A 302 -2.88 1.85 18.31
CA ARG A 302 -3.61 0.77 18.99
C ARG A 302 -3.30 -0.55 18.29
N THR A 303 -3.05 -1.56 19.11
CA THR A 303 -2.86 -2.94 18.67
C THR A 303 -3.88 -3.83 19.37
N SER A 304 -4.32 -4.88 18.68
CA SER A 304 -5.27 -5.86 19.19
C SER A 304 -4.76 -7.28 18.88
N PRO A 305 -5.07 -8.28 19.71
CA PRO A 305 -4.66 -9.66 19.45
C PRO A 305 -5.28 -10.13 18.13
N ARG A 306 -4.44 -10.52 17.17
CA ARG A 306 -4.86 -11.01 15.83
C ARG A 306 -4.58 -12.49 15.64
N LEU A 307 -3.51 -12.98 16.25
CA LEU A 307 -3.10 -14.38 16.18
C LEU A 307 -2.84 -14.90 17.59
N ILE A 308 -3.12 -16.17 17.77
CA ILE A 308 -2.87 -16.90 19.00
C ILE A 308 -2.04 -18.11 18.63
N VAL A 309 -0.96 -18.31 19.38
CA VAL A 309 -0.14 -19.51 19.26
C VAL A 309 -0.60 -20.49 20.32
N TYR A 310 -1.01 -21.68 19.90
CA TYR A 310 -1.44 -22.77 20.76
C TYR A 310 -0.39 -23.87 20.82
N GLU A 311 -0.31 -24.53 21.96
CA GLU A 311 0.46 -25.76 22.18
C GLU A 311 -0.51 -26.90 22.51
N ARG A 312 -0.25 -28.08 21.94
CA ARG A 312 -1.02 -29.29 22.24
C ARG A 312 -0.67 -29.83 23.63
N ILE A 313 -1.69 -30.04 24.46
CA ILE A 313 -1.60 -30.73 25.74
C ILE A 313 -1.54 -32.24 25.46
N LYS A 314 -0.61 -32.92 26.14
CA LYS A 314 -0.50 -34.39 26.10
C LYS A 314 -1.64 -35.06 26.85
#